data_AF-A0A932E5D0-F1
#
_entry.id   AF-A0A932E5D0-F1
#
_cell.length_a   1.000
_cell.length_b   1.000
_cell.length_c   1.000
_cell.angle_alpha   90.00
_cell.angle_beta   90.00
_cell.angle_gamma   90.00
#
_symmetry.space_group_name_H-M   'P 1'
#
loop_
_entity.id
_entity.type
_entity.pdbx_description
1 polymer ?
#
loop_
_entity_poly.entity_id
_entity_poly.type
_entity_poly.pdbx_seq_one_letter_code
_entity_poly.pdbx_strand_id
1 'polypeptide(L)' 'MKKPTADERKHRCTRKRRYRTQGDALDAALLAGVERQRTAYRCAICGHWHLATR' A
#
# COMPACT_ATOMS: atom_id res chain seq x y z
N MET A 1 -9.22 -20.51 -6.46
CA MET A 1 -8.37 -19.45 -5.84
C MET A 1 -8.61 -19.44 -4.34
N LYS A 2 -7.59 -19.64 -3.50
CA LYS A 2 -7.75 -19.58 -2.04
C LYS A 2 -8.11 -18.14 -1.64
N LYS A 3 -9.18 -17.96 -0.85
CA LYS A 3 -9.52 -16.65 -0.28
C LYS A 3 -8.34 -16.23 0.61
N PRO A 4 -7.79 -15.01 0.46
CA PRO A 4 -6.74 -14.54 1.34
C PRO A 4 -7.23 -14.59 2.78
N THR A 5 -6.40 -15.16 3.65
CA THR A 5 -6.66 -15.25 5.08
C THR A 5 -6.79 -13.85 5.70
N ALA A 6 -7.43 -13.77 6.87
CA ALA A 6 -7.58 -12.49 7.57
C ALA A 6 -6.23 -11.81 7.85
N ASP A 7 -5.18 -12.59 8.06
CA ASP A 7 -3.83 -12.11 8.29
C ASP A 7 -3.18 -11.52 7.03
N GLU A 8 -3.29 -12.21 5.89
CA GLU A 8 -2.86 -11.67 4.59
C GLU A 8 -3.60 -10.38 4.25
N ARG A 9 -4.89 -10.28 4.58
CA ARG A 9 -5.67 -9.06 4.39
C ARG A 9 -5.18 -7.92 5.29
N LYS A 10 -4.75 -8.22 6.52
CA LYS A 10 -4.14 -7.24 7.43
C LYS A 10 -2.83 -6.71 6.89
N HIS A 11 -1.94 -7.60 6.48
CA HIS A 11 -0.63 -7.24 5.93
C HIS A 11 -0.74 -6.48 4.61
N ARG A 12 -1.72 -6.80 3.75
CA ARG A 12 -1.86 -6.17 2.43
C ARG A 12 -2.71 -4.90 2.42
N CYS A 13 -3.57 -4.69 3.40
CA CYS A 13 -4.53 -3.59 3.37
C CYS A 13 -4.79 -2.93 4.72
N THR A 14 -5.42 -3.62 5.68
CA THR A 14 -6.06 -2.91 6.80
C THR A 14 -5.07 -2.25 7.77
N ARG A 15 -3.81 -2.68 7.80
CA ARG A 15 -2.73 -2.02 8.57
C ARG A 15 -2.05 -0.86 7.82
N LYS A 16 -2.30 -0.69 6.52
CA LYS A 16 -1.60 0.28 5.67
C LYS A 16 -2.42 1.55 5.46
N ARG A 17 -1.72 2.70 5.35
CA ARG A 17 -2.33 3.98 4.94
C ARG A 17 -2.93 3.85 3.55
N ARG A 18 -4.16 4.35 3.38
CA ARG A 18 -4.92 4.34 2.12
C ARG A 18 -4.74 5.68 1.41
N TYR A 19 -4.23 5.65 0.19
CA TYR A 19 -4.08 6.81 -0.67
C TYR A 19 -5.07 6.75 -1.83
N ARG A 20 -5.57 7.92 -2.27
CA ARG A 20 -6.55 8.00 -3.36
C ARG A 20 -5.87 7.77 -4.71
N THR A 21 -4.71 8.36 -4.91
CA THR A 21 -3.95 8.24 -6.16
C THR A 21 -2.58 7.58 -5.94
N GLN A 22 -1.94 7.16 -7.02
CA GLN A 22 -0.55 6.70 -6.98
C GLN A 22 0.39 7.83 -6.57
N GLY A 23 0.13 9.06 -7.04
CA GLY A 23 0.91 10.26 -6.71
C GLY A 23 0.91 10.52 -5.21
N ASP A 24 -0.26 10.55 -4.57
CA ASP A 24 -0.38 10.77 -3.12
C ASP A 24 0.45 9.75 -2.31
N ALA A 25 0.50 8.49 -2.77
CA ALA A 25 1.28 7.46 -2.11
C ALA A 25 2.79 7.69 -2.24
N LEU A 26 3.24 8.07 -3.44
CA LEU A 26 4.65 8.36 -3.73
C LEU A 26 5.11 9.65 -3.06
N ASP A 27 4.30 10.71 -3.08
CA ASP A 27 4.56 11.95 -2.36
C ASP A 27 4.66 11.70 -0.86
N ALA A 28 3.79 10.86 -0.30
CA ALA A 28 3.92 10.47 1.10
C ALA A 28 5.20 9.67 1.39
N ALA A 29 5.70 8.87 0.43
CA ALA A 29 6.98 8.20 0.57
C ALA A 29 8.15 9.18 0.50
N LEU A 30 8.07 10.19 -0.37
CA LEU A 30 9.04 11.27 -0.48
C LEU A 30 9.09 12.12 0.79
N LEU A 31 7.94 12.54 1.32
CA LEU A 31 7.86 13.29 2.58
C LEU A 31 8.41 12.51 3.77
N ALA A 32 8.34 11.18 3.72
CA ALA A 32 8.90 10.31 4.75
C ALA A 32 10.38 9.92 4.48
N GLY A 33 10.99 10.36 3.37
CA GLY A 33 12.38 10.04 3.00
C GLY A 33 12.62 8.55 2.68
N VAL A 34 11.58 7.84 2.25
CA VAL A 34 11.61 6.40 1.98
C VAL A 34 11.21 6.06 0.54
N GLU A 35 11.22 7.04 -0.36
CA GLU A 35 10.86 6.89 -1.77
C GLU A 35 11.70 5.84 -2.50
N ARG A 36 12.96 5.64 -2.09
CA ARG A 36 13.85 4.61 -2.68
C ARG A 36 13.58 3.20 -2.14
N GLN A 37 12.94 3.10 -0.97
CA GLN A 37 12.68 1.83 -0.25
C GLN A 37 11.23 1.37 -0.38
N ARG A 38 10.33 2.27 -0.78
CA ARG A 38 8.90 2.00 -0.86
C ARG A 38 8.40 2.12 -2.30
N THR A 39 7.50 1.22 -2.67
CA THR A 39 6.79 1.27 -3.95
C THR A 39 5.29 1.40 -3.72
N ALA A 40 4.62 2.18 -4.57
CA ALA A 40 3.17 2.32 -4.55
C ALA A 40 2.51 1.19 -5.36
N TYR A 41 1.52 0.52 -4.77
CA TYR A 41 0.71 -0.48 -5.46
C TYR A 41 -0.78 -0.27 -5.20
N ARG A 42 -1.61 -0.61 -6.20
CA ARG A 42 -3.06 -0.60 -6.06
C ARG A 42 -3.53 -1.87 -5.37
N CYS A 43 -4.25 -1.70 -4.27
CA CYS A 43 -4.74 -2.81 -3.47
C CYS A 43 -5.97 -3.47 -4.12
N ALA A 44 -5.89 -4.78 -4.39
CA ALA A 44 -7.02 -5.54 -4.90
C ALA A 44 -8.17 -5.74 -3.89
N ILE A 45 -7.96 -5.41 -2.60
CA ILE A 45 -8.95 -5.60 -1.53
C ILE A 45 -9.82 -4.36 -1.33
N CYS A 46 -9.20 -3.17 -1.26
CA CYS A 46 -9.91 -1.91 -0.99
C CYS A 46 -9.90 -0.94 -2.18
N GLY A 47 -9.20 -1.25 -3.27
CA GLY A 47 -9.08 -0.39 -4.45
C GLY A 47 -8.17 0.84 -4.31
N HIS A 48 -7.66 1.11 -3.10
CA HIS A 48 -6.80 2.27 -2.81
C HIS A 48 -5.32 1.96 -3.05
N TRP A 49 -4.51 3.02 -3.10
CA TRP A 49 -3.05 2.92 -3.22
C TRP A 49 -2.40 2.76 -1.84
N HIS A 50 -1.40 1.89 -1.78
CA HIS A 50 -0.64 1.56 -0.57
C HIS A 50 0.85 1.55 -0.87
N LEU A 51 1.66 1.76 0.17
CA LEU A 51 3.10 1.58 0.09
C LEU A 51 3.49 0.16 0.51
N ALA A 52 4.31 -0.51 -0.31
CA ALA A 52 5.02 -1.73 0.04
C ALA A 52 6.51 -1.42 0.16
N THR A 53 7.22 -2.16 1.00
CA THR A 53 8.68 -2.22 0.92
C THR A 53 9.05 -2.93 -0.38
N ARG A 54 10.10 -2.43 -1.04
CA ARG A 54 10.71 -3.10 -2.18
C ARG A 54 11.35 -4.43 -1.77
#